data_AF-A0A2P6PRL3-F1
#
_entry.id   AF-A0A2P6PRL3-F1
#
_cell.length_a   1.000
_cell.length_b   1.000
_cell.length_c   1.000
_cell.angle_alpha   90.00
_cell.angle_beta   90.00
_cell.angle_gamma   90.00
#
_symmetry.space_group_name_H-M   'P 1'
#
loop_
_entity.id
_entity.type
_entity.pdbx_description
1 polymer ?
#
loop_
_entity_poly.entity_id
_entity_poly.type
_entity_poly.pdbx_seq_one_letter_code
_entity_poly.pdbx_strand_id
1 'polypeptide(L)'
;MKYLIVIMLAVLVAVGNLWGFDVGVDGAGECGSNPEVVVYKLASCGPAAQDGSVAVSPKCCSLVKRVDKRCLCAIVLSKELQSRGLNPAIAVTIPKRCKDPRRPKGYKCGAYTVP
;
A
#
# COMPACT_ATOMS: atom_id res chain seq x y z
N MET A 1 -25.99 -41.51 -2.24
CA MET A 1 -26.43 -40.10 -2.12
C MET A 1 -25.49 -39.28 -1.22
N LYS A 2 -25.30 -39.64 0.06
CA LYS A 2 -24.49 -38.86 1.04
C LYS A 2 -23.01 -38.70 0.64
N TYR A 3 -22.38 -39.76 0.15
CA TYR A 3 -20.97 -39.78 -0.24
C TYR A 3 -20.70 -39.02 -1.55
N LEU A 4 -21.69 -38.92 -2.44
CA LEU A 4 -21.56 -38.19 -3.70
C LEU A 4 -21.40 -36.67 -3.46
N ILE A 5 -22.08 -36.14 -2.43
CA ILE A 5 -21.94 -34.73 -2.02
C ILE A 5 -20.56 -34.47 -1.41
N VAL A 6 -20.07 -35.41 -0.59
CA VAL A 6 -18.74 -35.31 0.04
C VAL A 6 -17.63 -35.41 -1.01
N ILE A 7 -17.77 -36.30 -2.00
CA ILE A 7 -16.82 -36.44 -3.12
C ILE A 7 -16.84 -35.18 -4.00
N MET A 8 -18.00 -34.61 -4.29
CA MET A 8 -18.11 -33.34 -5.04
C MET A 8 -17.42 -32.18 -4.32
N LEU A 9 -17.61 -32.04 -2.99
CA LEU A 9 -16.93 -31.01 -2.19
C LEU A 9 -15.41 -31.21 -2.14
N ALA A 10 -14.95 -32.46 -2.00
CA ALA A 10 -13.53 -32.79 -2.00
C ALA A 10 -12.86 -32.49 -3.34
N VAL A 11 -13.55 -32.76 -4.47
CA VAL A 11 -13.07 -32.44 -5.82
C VAL A 11 -13.05 -30.93 -6.07
N LEU A 12 -14.04 -30.17 -5.61
CA LEU A 12 -14.06 -28.71 -5.68
C LEU A 12 -12.88 -28.07 -4.92
N VAL A 13 -12.58 -28.56 -3.72
CA VAL A 13 -11.41 -28.11 -2.95
C VAL A 13 -10.10 -28.53 -3.61
N ALA A 14 -10.00 -29.75 -4.12
CA ALA A 14 -8.79 -30.24 -4.80
C ALA A 14 -8.50 -29.50 -6.12
N VAL A 15 -9.53 -29.17 -6.91
CA VAL A 15 -9.39 -28.42 -8.16
C VAL A 15 -9.11 -26.93 -7.90
N GLY A 16 -9.64 -26.35 -6.82
CA GLY A 16 -9.32 -24.97 -6.42
C GLY A 16 -7.82 -24.73 -6.16
N ASN A 17 -7.09 -25.78 -5.74
CA ASN A 17 -5.63 -25.72 -5.55
C ASN A 17 -4.83 -25.79 -6.87
N LEU A 18 -5.45 -26.22 -7.98
CA LEU A 18 -4.81 -26.28 -9.29
C LEU A 18 -5.01 -24.99 -10.12
N TRP A 19 -6.00 -24.17 -9.74
CA TRP A 19 -6.31 -22.89 -10.35
C TRP A 19 -6.09 -21.72 -9.39
N GLY A 20 -4.97 -21.73 -8.65
CA GLY A 20 -4.42 -20.54 -7.98
C GLY A 20 -5.43 -19.59 -7.35
N PHE A 21 -6.49 -20.12 -6.72
CA PHE A 21 -7.38 -19.30 -5.91
C PHE A 21 -6.62 -19.09 -4.60
N ASP A 22 -5.72 -18.11 -4.65
CA ASP A 22 -5.27 -17.39 -3.49
C ASP A 22 -6.54 -16.80 -2.88
N VAL A 23 -7.20 -17.55 -2.00
CA VAL A 23 -8.13 -16.99 -1.03
C VAL A 23 -7.23 -16.16 -0.12
N GLY A 24 -6.88 -14.98 -0.63
CA GLY A 24 -6.27 -13.91 0.12
C GLY A 24 -7.25 -13.62 1.23
N VAL A 25 -6.99 -14.19 2.39
CA VAL A 25 -7.31 -13.54 3.64
C VAL A 25 -6.47 -12.26 3.62
N ASP A 26 -7.00 -11.22 2.96
CA ASP A 26 -6.55 -9.84 3.08
C ASP A 26 -6.80 -9.45 4.54
N GLY A 27 -5.94 -9.95 5.43
CA GLY A 27 -5.76 -9.40 6.75
C GLY A 27 -5.52 -7.93 6.52
N ALA A 28 -6.45 -7.09 7.00
CA ALA A 28 -6.42 -5.65 6.79
C ALA A 28 -4.98 -5.16 7.00
N GLY A 29 -4.30 -4.88 5.89
CA GLY A 29 -2.88 -4.57 5.92
C GLY A 29 -2.65 -3.30 6.74
N GLU A 30 -1.39 -2.87 6.90
CA GLU A 30 -1.07 -1.66 7.67
C GLU A 30 -1.82 -0.38 7.21
N CYS A 31 -2.51 -0.43 6.07
CA CYS A 31 -3.37 0.60 5.50
C CYS A 31 -4.90 0.33 5.59
N GLY A 32 -5.36 -0.68 6.32
CA GLY A 32 -6.78 -1.10 6.39
C GLY A 32 -7.36 -1.70 5.09
N SER A 33 -6.63 -1.55 3.99
CA SER A 33 -6.87 -2.12 2.67
C SER A 33 -5.51 -2.49 2.06
N ASN A 34 -5.52 -3.26 0.97
CA ASN A 34 -4.30 -3.59 0.23
C ASN A 34 -3.49 -2.29 -0.07
N PRO A 35 -2.23 -2.17 0.38
CA PRO A 35 -1.41 -0.97 0.18
C PRO A 35 -1.32 -0.55 -1.28
N GLU A 36 -1.46 -1.49 -2.21
CA GLU A 36 -1.51 -1.24 -3.66
C GLU A 36 -2.70 -0.35 -4.05
N VAL A 37 -3.89 -0.63 -3.51
CA VAL A 37 -5.11 0.19 -3.68
C VAL A 37 -4.89 1.60 -3.10
N VAL A 38 -4.13 1.69 -2.01
CA VAL A 38 -3.78 2.98 -1.42
C VAL A 38 -2.77 3.73 -2.30
N VAL A 39 -1.82 3.05 -2.95
CA VAL A 39 -0.92 3.67 -3.95
C VAL A 39 -1.72 4.26 -5.11
N TYR A 40 -2.77 3.58 -5.59
CA TYR A 40 -3.68 4.15 -6.60
C TYR A 40 -4.38 5.42 -6.11
N LYS A 41 -4.83 5.47 -4.85
CA LYS A 41 -5.40 6.70 -4.26
C LYS A 41 -4.33 7.80 -4.13
N LEU A 42 -3.08 7.43 -3.89
CA LEU A 42 -1.93 8.33 -3.90
C LEU A 42 -1.41 8.65 -5.32
N ALA A 43 -2.12 8.32 -6.40
CA ALA A 43 -1.76 8.78 -7.74
C ALA A 43 -1.64 10.32 -7.81
N SER A 44 -2.43 11.05 -7.02
CA SER A 44 -2.31 12.51 -6.88
C SER A 44 -1.00 12.99 -6.24
N CYS A 45 -0.26 12.10 -5.57
CA CYS A 45 1.08 12.32 -5.05
C CYS A 45 2.17 11.98 -6.07
N GLY A 46 1.82 11.33 -7.18
CA GLY A 46 2.75 10.77 -8.17
C GLY A 46 3.90 11.71 -8.56
N PRO A 47 3.60 12.90 -9.11
CA PRO A 47 4.62 13.87 -9.52
C PRO A 47 5.53 14.30 -8.37
N ALA A 48 4.97 14.48 -7.17
CA ALA A 48 5.71 14.92 -5.98
C ALA A 48 6.45 13.77 -5.26
N ALA A 49 6.14 12.53 -5.59
CA ALA A 49 6.83 11.31 -5.14
C ALA A 49 7.94 10.89 -6.13
N GLN A 50 7.83 11.30 -7.40
CA GLN A 50 8.91 11.21 -8.39
C GLN A 50 9.96 12.28 -8.14
N ASP A 51 9.54 13.53 -7.96
CA ASP A 51 10.43 14.68 -7.87
C ASP A 51 10.20 15.53 -6.61
N GLY A 52 11.27 15.74 -5.84
CA GLY A 52 11.26 16.51 -4.60
C GLY A 52 11.07 18.02 -4.79
N SER A 53 11.17 18.51 -6.01
CA SER A 53 10.99 19.91 -6.41
C SER A 53 9.53 20.20 -6.78
N VAL A 54 8.77 19.20 -7.25
CA VAL A 54 7.38 19.38 -7.70
C VAL A 54 6.44 19.54 -6.53
N ALA A 55 5.73 20.67 -6.46
CA ALA A 55 4.81 20.97 -5.37
C ALA A 55 3.78 19.85 -5.14
N VAL A 56 3.50 19.54 -3.87
CA VAL A 56 2.53 18.51 -3.51
C VAL A 56 1.11 19.06 -3.70
N SER A 57 0.27 18.33 -4.43
CA SER A 57 -1.14 18.70 -4.60
C SER A 57 -1.91 18.67 -3.26
N PRO A 58 -2.84 19.60 -3.00
CA PRO A 58 -3.66 19.60 -1.78
C PRO A 58 -4.46 18.29 -1.59
N LYS A 59 -4.86 17.64 -2.69
CA LYS A 59 -5.51 16.32 -2.66
C LYS A 59 -4.58 15.25 -2.07
N CYS A 60 -3.32 15.24 -2.51
CA CYS A 60 -2.29 14.34 -1.97
C CYS A 60 -2.10 14.58 -0.47
N CYS A 61 -1.94 15.83 -0.04
CA CYS A 61 -1.75 16.12 1.39
C CYS A 61 -2.95 15.72 2.26
N SER A 62 -4.17 15.83 1.73
CA SER A 62 -5.38 15.41 2.44
C SER A 62 -5.44 13.89 2.62
N LEU A 63 -4.90 13.12 1.67
CA LEU A 63 -4.77 11.67 1.77
C LEU A 63 -3.66 11.26 2.73
N VAL A 64 -2.49 11.89 2.61
CA VAL A 64 -1.32 11.60 3.46
C VAL A 64 -1.63 11.89 4.93
N LYS A 65 -2.43 12.92 5.22
CA LYS A 65 -2.88 13.21 6.59
C LYS A 65 -3.79 12.14 7.19
N ARG A 66 -4.39 11.27 6.38
CA ARG A 66 -5.30 10.19 6.81
C ARG A 66 -4.62 8.83 6.93
N VAL A 67 -3.36 8.70 6.48
CA VAL A 67 -2.61 7.45 6.62
C VAL A 67 -1.74 7.47 7.85
N ASP A 68 -1.70 6.37 8.58
CA ASP A 68 -0.79 6.19 9.70
C ASP A 68 0.65 5.94 9.24
N LYS A 69 1.60 6.14 10.16
CA LYS A 69 3.03 5.92 9.94
C LYS A 69 3.37 4.55 9.33
N ARG A 70 2.65 3.52 9.77
CA ARG A 70 2.75 2.13 9.32
C ARG A 70 2.29 1.97 7.88
N CYS A 71 1.08 2.46 7.57
CA CYS A 71 0.56 2.50 6.20
C CYS A 71 1.49 3.26 5.24
N LEU A 72 1.94 4.45 5.65
CA LEU A 72 2.87 5.26 4.85
C LEU A 72 4.15 4.46 4.53
N CYS A 73 4.66 3.73 5.52
CA CYS A 73 5.81 2.86 5.37
C CYS A 73 5.60 1.75 4.36
N ALA A 74 4.46 1.05 4.47
CA ALA A 74 4.08 -0.02 3.57
C ALA A 74 3.97 0.49 2.13
N ILE A 75 3.43 1.71 1.92
CA ILE A 75 3.37 2.35 0.60
C ILE A 75 4.78 2.64 0.09
N VAL A 76 5.63 3.28 0.89
CA VAL A 76 7.03 3.63 0.52
C VAL A 76 7.83 2.39 0.13
N LEU A 77 7.60 1.26 0.81
CA LEU A 77 8.29 0.00 0.55
C LEU A 77 7.58 -0.91 -0.46
N SER A 78 6.40 -0.52 -0.96
CA SER A 78 5.63 -1.35 -1.89
C SER A 78 6.31 -1.46 -3.25
N LYS A 79 6.19 -2.64 -3.87
CA LYS A 79 6.66 -2.87 -5.24
C LYS A 79 5.91 -1.98 -6.23
N GLU A 80 4.64 -1.70 -5.97
CA GLU A 80 3.79 -0.81 -6.79
C GLU A 80 4.25 0.64 -6.83
N LEU A 81 4.86 1.13 -5.74
CA LEU A 81 5.46 2.46 -5.75
C LEU A 81 6.66 2.50 -6.71
N GLN A 82 7.51 1.47 -6.66
CA GLN A 82 8.69 1.35 -7.52
C GLN A 82 8.32 1.11 -8.99
N SER A 83 7.31 0.27 -9.27
CA SER A 83 6.85 -0.02 -10.64
C SER A 83 6.31 1.22 -11.35
N ARG A 84 5.80 2.21 -10.59
CA ARG A 84 5.36 3.53 -11.10
C ARG A 84 6.49 4.56 -11.24
N GLY A 85 7.74 4.15 -11.04
CA GLY A 85 8.92 5.03 -11.11
C GLY A 85 8.96 6.07 -9.99
N LEU A 86 8.25 5.86 -8.88
CA LEU A 86 8.27 6.76 -7.73
C LEU A 86 9.49 6.44 -6.86
N ASN A 87 10.14 7.48 -6.36
CA ASN A 87 11.34 7.30 -5.56
C ASN A 87 10.97 7.25 -4.06
N PRO A 88 11.21 6.14 -3.34
CA PRO A 88 10.92 6.04 -1.91
C PRO A 88 11.66 7.10 -1.06
N ALA A 89 12.87 7.51 -1.45
CA ALA A 89 13.61 8.58 -0.78
C ALA A 89 12.95 9.96 -0.92
N ILE A 90 12.23 10.20 -2.01
CA ILE A 90 11.44 11.43 -2.22
C ILE A 90 10.07 11.28 -1.55
N ALA A 91 9.40 10.14 -1.73
CA ALA A 91 8.08 9.86 -1.20
C ALA A 91 8.01 9.96 0.34
N VAL A 92 9.04 9.50 1.05
CA VAL A 92 9.13 9.60 2.52
C VAL A 92 9.19 11.06 3.01
N THR A 93 9.54 12.02 2.14
CA THR A 93 9.56 13.45 2.46
C THR A 93 8.21 14.13 2.25
N ILE A 94 7.23 13.50 1.59
CA ILE A 94 5.93 14.10 1.28
C ILE A 94 5.21 14.61 2.54
N PRO A 95 5.15 13.87 3.65
CA PRO A 95 4.56 14.40 4.88
C PRO A 95 5.21 15.72 5.36
N LYS A 96 6.52 15.91 5.13
CA LYS A 96 7.25 17.16 5.43
C LYS A 96 6.67 18.32 4.60
N ARG A 97 6.58 18.07 3.29
CA ARG A 97 6.19 19.04 2.28
C ARG A 97 4.71 19.44 2.42
N CYS A 98 3.88 18.50 2.89
CA CYS A 98 2.50 18.75 3.29
C CYS A 98 2.32 19.47 4.63
N LYS A 99 3.41 19.78 5.35
CA LYS A 99 3.40 20.39 6.68
C LYS A 99 2.45 19.66 7.63
N ASP A 100 2.42 18.33 7.58
CA ASP A 100 1.56 17.53 8.45
C ASP A 100 2.09 17.57 9.90
N PRO A 101 1.35 18.14 10.86
CA PRO A 101 1.78 18.17 12.26
C PRO A 101 1.86 16.77 12.89
N ARG A 102 1.14 15.79 12.33
CA ARG A 102 1.14 14.40 12.81
C ARG A 102 2.20 13.53 12.15
N ARG A 103 3.07 14.13 11.32
CA ARG A 103 4.12 13.40 10.63
C ARG A 103 5.00 12.63 11.63
N PRO A 104 5.25 11.33 11.40
CA PRO A 104 6.06 10.51 12.28
C PRO A 104 7.56 10.78 12.08
N LYS A 105 8.05 11.91 12.61
CA LYS A 105 9.47 12.31 12.51
C LYS A 105 10.38 11.23 13.12
N GLY A 106 11.44 10.86 12.40
CA GLY A 106 12.39 9.83 12.85
C GLY A 106 11.89 8.39 12.70
N TYR A 107 10.70 8.17 12.14
CA TYR A 107 10.20 6.82 11.89
C TYR A 107 10.98 6.16 10.75
N LYS A 108 11.44 4.94 11.00
CA LYS A 108 12.25 4.15 10.05
C LYS A 108 11.35 3.26 9.21
N CYS A 109 11.52 3.36 7.90
CA CYS A 109 10.88 2.57 6.87
C CYS A 109 11.92 1.82 6.05
N GLY A 110 12.30 0.64 6.54
CA GLY A 110 13.44 -0.09 5.99
C GLY A 110 14.70 0.76 6.06
N ALA A 111 15.29 1.07 4.91
CA ALA A 111 16.46 1.94 4.78
C ALA A 111 16.15 3.45 4.85
N TYR A 112 14.88 3.85 4.78
CA TYR A 112 14.46 5.26 4.74
C TYR A 112 14.04 5.77 6.11
N THR A 113 14.28 7.04 6.40
CA THR A 113 13.79 7.67 7.64
C THR A 113 12.96 8.89 7.30
N VAL A 114 11.79 9.01 7.93
CA VAL A 114 10.93 10.19 7.77
C VAL A 114 11.63 11.40 8.39
N PRO A 115 11.96 12.44 7.59
CA PRO A 115 12.74 13.59 8.07
C PRO A 115 11.86 14.56 8.88
#